data_AF-A0A7X1ZB51-F1
#
_entry.id   AF-A0A7X1ZB51-F1
#
_cell.length_a   1.000
_cell.length_b   1.000
_cell.length_c   1.000
_cell.angle_alpha   90.00
_cell.angle_beta   90.00
_cell.angle_gamma   90.00
#
_symmetry.space_group_name_H-M   'P 1'
#
loop_
_entity.id
_entity.type
_entity.pdbx_description
1 polymer ?
#
loop_
_entity_poly.entity_id
_entity_poly.type
_entity_poly.pdbx_seq_one_letter_code
_entity_poly.pdbx_strand_id
1 'polypeptide(L)'
;MAKIDKLDRIIRDYVNGNLDKKIKARTNQLTYKSKVDNIDVNDAIDNDSELDKLYFIKSQIEVWYFSYPEAKTICELRWRKGMQQWEIKYEVKMSESTIKRRYKELKEVISEWIGIEEV
;
A
#
# COMPACT_ATOMS: atom_id res chain seq x y z
N MET A 1 -4.73 -15.76 -14.77
CA MET A 1 -4.52 -14.82 -13.65
C MET A 1 -5.28 -13.53 -13.96
N ALA A 2 -6.09 -13.02 -13.04
CA ALA A 2 -6.71 -11.71 -13.20
C ALA A 2 -5.62 -10.64 -13.41
N LYS A 3 -5.88 -9.67 -14.28
CA LYS A 3 -4.93 -8.58 -14.58
C LYS A 3 -4.70 -7.78 -13.30
N ILE A 4 -3.42 -7.62 -12.90
CA ILE A 4 -3.03 -6.83 -11.73
C ILE A 4 -3.32 -5.36 -12.04
N ASP A 5 -4.28 -4.78 -11.34
CA ASP A 5 -4.66 -3.38 -11.48
C ASP A 5 -3.76 -2.43 -10.67
N LYS A 6 -4.07 -1.14 -10.71
CA LYS A 6 -3.28 -0.10 -10.03
C LYS A 6 -3.32 -0.25 -8.51
N LEU A 7 -4.47 -0.59 -7.95
CA LEU A 7 -4.67 -0.77 -6.51
C LEU A 7 -3.95 -2.04 -6.03
N ASP A 8 -3.99 -3.12 -6.82
CA ASP A 8 -3.20 -4.33 -6.55
C ASP A 8 -1.70 -4.02 -6.44
N ARG A 9 -1.17 -3.16 -7.32
CA ARG A 9 0.25 -2.76 -7.26
C ARG A 9 0.56 -1.97 -6.00
N ILE A 10 -0.32 -1.07 -5.59
CA ILE A 10 -0.17 -0.27 -4.37
C ILE A 10 -0.16 -1.17 -3.14
N ILE A 11 -1.16 -2.06 -3.01
CA ILE A 11 -1.26 -3.02 -1.91
C ILE A 11 -0.04 -3.95 -1.90
N ARG A 12 0.37 -4.47 -3.06
CA ARG A 12 1.56 -5.32 -3.19
C ARG A 12 2.83 -4.58 -2.78
N ASP A 13 3.00 -3.33 -3.19
CA ASP A 13 4.16 -2.52 -2.84
C ASP A 13 4.22 -2.25 -1.33
N TYR A 14 3.07 -1.99 -0.70
CA TYR A 14 2.97 -1.90 0.74
C TYR A 14 3.37 -3.22 1.41
N VAL A 15 2.72 -4.34 1.04
CA VAL A 15 2.93 -5.65 1.68
C VAL A 15 4.39 -6.11 1.57
N ASN A 16 5.07 -5.79 0.47
CA ASN A 16 6.46 -6.17 0.25
C ASN A 16 7.48 -5.15 0.80
N GLY A 17 7.01 -4.11 1.51
CA GLY A 17 7.87 -3.04 2.04
C GLY A 17 8.50 -2.17 0.96
N ASN A 18 8.03 -2.24 -0.28
CA ASN A 18 8.49 -1.39 -1.37
C ASN A 18 8.04 0.06 -1.17
N LEU A 19 6.89 0.27 -0.51
CA LEU A 19 6.43 1.61 -0.17
C LEU A 19 7.39 2.30 0.81
N ASP A 20 7.83 1.61 1.87
CA ASP A 20 8.83 2.12 2.81
C ASP A 20 10.18 2.40 2.14
N LYS A 21 10.60 1.53 1.22
CA LYS A 21 11.82 1.76 0.42
C LYS A 21 11.71 3.01 -0.44
N LYS A 22 10.54 3.25 -1.07
CA LYS A 22 10.27 4.46 -1.86
C LYS A 22 10.31 5.72 -0.99
N ILE A 23 9.64 5.70 0.17
CA ILE A 23 9.68 6.80 1.14
C ILE A 23 11.13 7.10 1.53
N LYS A 24 11.89 6.08 1.97
CA LYS A 24 13.30 6.25 2.36
C LYS A 24 14.17 6.78 1.23
N ALA A 25 14.00 6.28 0.01
CA ALA A 25 14.75 6.74 -1.15
C ALA A 25 14.44 8.23 -1.45
N ARG A 26 13.18 8.63 -1.40
CA ARG A 26 12.76 10.02 -1.61
C ARG A 26 13.27 10.95 -0.51
N THR A 27 13.15 10.56 0.76
CA THR A 27 13.73 11.30 1.89
C THR A 27 15.23 11.51 1.73
N ASN A 28 15.97 10.48 1.30
CA ASN A 28 17.42 10.60 1.07
C ASN A 28 17.74 11.57 -0.09
N GLN A 29 16.96 11.53 -1.18
CA GLN A 29 17.11 12.46 -2.30
C GLN A 29 16.89 13.90 -1.86
N LEU A 30 15.82 14.17 -1.12
CA LEU A 30 15.51 15.49 -0.56
C LEU A 30 16.63 15.95 0.38
N THR A 31 17.07 15.08 1.29
CA THR A 31 18.18 15.38 2.22
C THR A 31 19.46 15.77 1.48
N TYR A 32 19.82 15.05 0.42
CA TYR A 32 21.00 15.38 -0.38
C TYR A 32 20.84 16.71 -1.11
N LYS A 33 19.69 16.90 -1.76
CA LYS A 33 19.39 18.13 -2.50
C LYS A 33 19.40 19.35 -1.57
N SER A 34 18.76 19.26 -0.41
CA SER A 34 18.72 20.34 0.57
C SER A 34 20.10 20.77 1.05
N LYS A 35 21.02 19.81 1.21
CA LYS A 35 22.43 20.11 1.55
C LYS A 35 23.16 20.86 0.43
N VAL A 36 22.89 20.51 -0.83
CA VAL A 36 23.49 21.18 -1.99
C VAL A 36 22.93 22.59 -2.15
N ASP A 37 21.61 22.74 -1.98
CA ASP A 37 20.89 23.99 -2.19
C ASP A 37 20.94 24.91 -0.93
N ASN A 38 21.54 24.45 0.16
CA ASN A 38 21.63 25.13 1.45
C ASN A 38 20.26 25.59 2.01
N ILE A 39 19.26 24.72 1.89
CA ILE A 39 17.90 24.89 2.42
C ILE A 39 17.66 23.95 3.60
N ASP A 40 16.66 24.25 4.43
CA ASP A 40 16.26 23.34 5.51
C ASP A 40 15.76 22.01 4.93
N VAL A 41 16.31 20.90 5.45
CA VAL A 41 15.94 19.54 5.07
C VAL A 41 14.51 19.23 5.51
N ASN A 42 14.11 19.70 6.69
CA ASN A 42 12.78 19.43 7.23
C ASN A 42 11.71 20.13 6.37
N ASP A 43 11.92 21.41 6.05
CA ASP A 43 11.02 22.13 5.14
C ASP A 43 10.91 21.44 3.77
N ALA A 44 12.02 20.94 3.22
CA ALA A 44 12.00 20.23 1.95
C ALA A 44 11.24 18.89 2.01
N ILE A 45 11.28 18.21 3.16
CA ILE A 45 10.56 16.95 3.41
C ILE A 45 9.07 17.22 3.61
N ASP A 46 8.72 18.19 4.46
CA ASP A 46 7.35 18.51 4.85
C ASP A 46 6.53 19.14 3.70
N ASN A 47 7.20 19.70 2.69
CA ASN A 47 6.55 20.27 1.51
C ASN A 47 6.65 19.38 0.26
N ASP A 48 7.16 18.14 0.37
CA ASP A 48 7.27 17.24 -0.78
C ASP A 48 5.96 16.47 -1.02
N SER A 49 5.19 16.93 -2.00
CA SER A 49 3.91 16.31 -2.39
C SER A 49 3.99 14.81 -2.73
N GLU A 50 5.13 14.31 -3.21
CA GLU A 50 5.32 12.88 -3.48
C GLU A 50 5.45 12.09 -2.17
N LEU A 51 6.26 12.59 -1.23
CA LEU A 51 6.41 12.01 0.09
C LEU A 51 5.09 11.99 0.86
N ASP A 52 4.35 13.11 0.84
CA ASP A 52 3.02 13.22 1.45
C ASP A 52 2.06 12.16 0.91
N LYS A 53 2.06 11.98 -0.42
CA LYS A 53 1.23 10.97 -1.06
C LYS A 53 1.63 9.56 -0.64
N LEU A 54 2.92 9.25 -0.54
CA LEU A 54 3.40 7.94 -0.11
C LEU A 54 3.02 7.65 1.35
N TYR A 55 3.19 8.62 2.25
CA TYR A 55 2.78 8.50 3.64
C TYR A 55 1.27 8.36 3.77
N PHE A 56 0.50 9.16 3.05
CA PHE A 56 -0.95 9.06 3.05
C PHE A 56 -1.42 7.66 2.63
N ILE A 57 -0.90 7.13 1.51
CA ILE A 57 -1.23 5.77 1.05
C ILE A 57 -0.90 4.73 2.12
N LYS A 58 0.28 4.84 2.74
CA LYS A 58 0.71 3.92 3.80
C LYS A 58 -0.28 3.94 4.97
N SER A 59 -0.61 5.12 5.47
CA SER A 59 -1.52 5.31 6.61
C SER A 59 -2.92 4.76 6.32
N GLN A 60 -3.45 4.95 5.11
CA GLN A 60 -4.78 4.43 4.75
C GLN A 60 -4.81 2.89 4.78
N ILE A 61 -3.77 2.24 4.25
CA ILE A 61 -3.66 0.79 4.29
C ILE A 61 -3.54 0.29 5.73
N GLU A 62 -2.77 0.98 6.57
CA GLU A 62 -2.59 0.65 7.99
C GLU A 62 -3.89 0.77 8.79
N VAL A 63 -4.64 1.86 8.62
CA VAL A 63 -5.95 2.07 9.28
C VAL A 63 -6.95 0.99 8.86
N TRP A 64 -6.97 0.63 7.57
CA TRP A 64 -7.85 -0.41 7.09
C TRP A 64 -7.48 -1.78 7.65
N TYR A 65 -6.19 -2.13 7.65
CA TYR A 65 -5.74 -3.38 8.26
C TYR A 65 -5.98 -3.46 9.77
N PHE A 66 -5.94 -2.34 10.47
CA PHE A 66 -6.32 -2.29 11.87
C PHE A 66 -7.81 -2.63 12.05
N SER A 67 -8.67 -2.13 11.17
CA SER A 67 -10.12 -2.40 11.19
C SER A 67 -10.48 -3.81 10.69
N TYR A 68 -9.65 -4.41 9.84
CA TYR A 68 -9.88 -5.70 9.19
C TYR A 68 -8.60 -6.57 9.19
N PRO A 69 -8.20 -7.11 10.36
CA PRO A 69 -6.92 -7.81 10.51
C PRO A 69 -6.80 -9.07 9.65
N GLU A 70 -7.90 -9.77 9.39
CA GLU A 70 -7.89 -10.97 8.55
C GLU A 70 -7.56 -10.65 7.10
N ALA A 71 -7.88 -9.44 6.65
CA ALA A 71 -7.58 -9.03 5.30
C ALA A 71 -6.12 -8.61 5.11
N LYS A 72 -5.44 -8.18 6.19
CA LYS A 72 -3.98 -8.09 6.21
C LYS A 72 -3.37 -9.46 5.92
N THR A 73 -3.83 -10.49 6.62
CA THR A 73 -3.37 -11.88 6.42
C THR A 73 -3.58 -12.34 4.98
N ILE A 74 -4.76 -12.10 4.41
CA ILE A 74 -5.06 -12.41 3.00
C ILE A 74 -4.06 -11.74 2.05
N CYS A 75 -3.77 -10.45 2.26
CA CYS A 75 -2.83 -9.69 1.41
C CYS A 75 -1.39 -10.19 1.55
N GLU A 76 -0.94 -10.53 2.76
CA GLU A 76 0.40 -11.08 3.00
C GLU A 76 0.56 -12.47 2.38
N LEU A 77 -0.41 -13.37 2.54
CA LEU A 77 -0.39 -14.70 1.91
C LEU A 77 -0.35 -14.56 0.38
N ARG A 78 -1.16 -13.67 -0.18
CA ARG A 78 -1.17 -13.43 -1.64
C ARG A 78 0.13 -12.86 -2.16
N TRP A 79 0.59 -11.73 -1.60
CA TRP A 79 1.63 -10.92 -2.23
C TRP A 79 3.03 -11.19 -1.70
N ARG A 80 3.16 -11.59 -0.43
CA ARG A 80 4.45 -11.93 0.19
C ARG A 80 4.77 -13.41 0.05
N LYS A 81 3.77 -14.29 0.22
CA LYS A 81 3.95 -15.75 0.07
C LYS A 81 3.65 -16.26 -1.35
N GLY A 82 3.05 -15.43 -2.21
CA GLY A 82 2.73 -15.82 -3.59
C GLY A 82 1.63 -16.87 -3.69
N MET A 83 0.83 -17.06 -2.65
CA MET A 83 -0.19 -18.10 -2.60
C MET A 83 -1.33 -17.81 -3.58
N GLN A 84 -1.85 -18.88 -4.18
CA GLN A 84 -3.03 -18.84 -5.02
C GLN A 84 -4.30 -18.73 -4.16
N GLN A 85 -5.40 -18.29 -4.78
CA GLN A 85 -6.67 -18.04 -4.10
C GLN A 85 -7.19 -19.26 -3.32
N TRP A 86 -7.02 -20.46 -3.88
CA TRP A 86 -7.47 -21.70 -3.23
C TRP A 86 -6.62 -22.06 -2.01
N GLU A 87 -5.31 -21.78 -2.01
CA GLU A 87 -4.42 -21.98 -0.85
C GLU A 87 -4.80 -21.04 0.28
N ILE A 88 -5.00 -19.76 -0.05
CA ILE A 88 -5.42 -18.74 0.91
C ILE A 88 -6.71 -19.14 1.61
N LYS A 89 -7.69 -19.67 0.86
CA LYS A 89 -8.98 -20.17 1.38
C LYS A 89 -8.78 -21.20 2.50
N TYR A 90 -7.89 -22.17 2.30
CA TYR A 90 -7.60 -23.19 3.30
C TYR A 90 -6.89 -22.60 4.51
N GLU A 91 -5.94 -21.69 4.30
CA GLU A 91 -5.16 -21.07 5.37
C GLU A 91 -6.03 -20.19 6.29
N VAL A 92 -6.84 -19.30 5.70
CA VAL A 92 -7.66 -18.36 6.47
C VAL A 92 -9.00 -18.97 6.93
N LYS A 93 -9.33 -20.20 6.52
CA LYS A 93 -10.57 -20.91 6.83
C LYS A 93 -11.84 -20.09 6.51
N MET A 94 -11.82 -19.32 5.42
CA MET A 94 -12.96 -18.51 4.94
C MET A 94 -13.43 -18.96 3.57
N SER A 95 -14.67 -18.63 3.20
CA SER A 95 -15.16 -18.85 1.84
C SER A 95 -14.45 -17.94 0.84
N GLU A 96 -14.31 -18.39 -0.41
CA GLU A 96 -13.73 -17.57 -1.48
C GLU A 96 -14.53 -16.28 -1.74
N SER A 97 -15.85 -16.32 -1.56
CA SER A 97 -16.72 -15.16 -1.68
C SER A 97 -16.39 -14.10 -0.63
N THR A 98 -16.13 -14.52 0.61
CA THR A 98 -15.72 -13.63 1.69
C THR A 98 -14.38 -12.99 1.39
N ILE A 99 -13.39 -13.77 0.96
CA ILE A 99 -12.05 -13.27 0.60
C ILE A 99 -12.14 -12.24 -0.53
N LYS A 100 -12.90 -12.55 -1.60
CA LYS A 100 -13.10 -11.62 -2.73
C LYS A 100 -13.77 -10.32 -2.28
N ARG A 101 -14.82 -10.41 -1.46
CA ARG A 101 -15.53 -9.23 -0.94
C ARG A 101 -14.60 -8.34 -0.10
N ARG A 102 -13.87 -8.90 0.87
CA ARG A 102 -12.93 -8.14 1.70
C ARG A 102 -11.85 -7.45 0.88
N TYR A 103 -11.33 -8.15 -0.12
CA TYR A 103 -10.32 -7.58 -1.01
C TYR A 103 -10.87 -6.47 -1.91
N LYS A 104 -12.15 -6.56 -2.30
CA LYS A 104 -12.86 -5.49 -3.01
C LYS A 104 -13.07 -4.27 -2.11
N GLU A 105 -13.56 -4.48 -0.88
CA GLU A 105 -13.74 -3.43 0.13
C GLU A 105 -12.42 -2.66 0.38
N LEU A 106 -11.28 -3.36 0.48
CA LEU A 106 -9.95 -2.73 0.56
C LEU A 106 -9.70 -1.79 -0.61
N LYS A 107 -9.93 -2.29 -1.82
CA LYS A 107 -9.68 -1.54 -3.05
C LYS A 107 -10.58 -0.31 -3.11
N GLU A 108 -11.87 -0.45 -2.81
CA GLU A 108 -12.82 0.65 -2.77
C GLU A 108 -12.39 1.74 -1.78
N VAL A 109 -12.01 1.36 -0.55
CA VAL A 109 -11.48 2.29 0.45
C VAL A 109 -10.20 2.97 -0.07
N ILE A 110 -9.22 2.22 -0.58
CA ILE A 110 -8.02 2.86 -1.11
C ILE A 110 -8.33 3.78 -2.31
N SER A 111 -9.27 3.40 -3.17
CA SER A 111 -9.64 4.16 -4.38
C SER A 111 -10.30 5.48 -4.03
N GLU A 112 -11.29 5.45 -3.14
CA GLU A 112 -12.03 6.63 -2.66
C GLU A 112 -11.07 7.64 -2.03
N TRP A 113 -10.12 7.16 -1.23
CA TRP A 113 -9.21 8.03 -0.48
C TRP A 113 -8.08 8.61 -1.34
N ILE A 114 -7.55 7.86 -2.32
CA ILE A 114 -6.49 8.35 -3.22
C ILE A 114 -7.07 9.18 -4.38
N GLY A 115 -8.40 9.22 -4.55
CA GLY A 115 -9.03 9.88 -5.69
C GLY A 115 -8.69 9.19 -7.02
N ILE A 116 -8.53 7.86 -6.98
CA ILE A 116 -8.40 7.07 -8.21
C ILE A 116 -9.82 6.67 -8.59
N GLU A 117 -10.39 7.27 -9.62
CA GLU A 117 -11.59 6.71 -10.27
C GLU A 117 -11.21 5.37 -10.91
N GLU A 118 -11.99 4.31 -10.65
CA GLU A 118 -11.87 3.05 -11.36
C GLU A 118 -12.04 3.31 -12.86
N VAL A 119 -11.04 2.93 -13.68
CA VAL A 119 -11.16 2.83 -15.15
C VAL A 119 -11.52 1.40 -15.52
#